data_AF-A0A2A4U424-F1
#
_entry.id   AF-A0A2A4U424-F1
#
_cell.length_a   1.000
_cell.length_b   1.000
_cell.length_c   1.000
_cell.angle_alpha   90.00
_cell.angle_beta   90.00
_cell.angle_gamma   90.00
#
_symmetry.space_group_name_H-M   'P 1'
#
loop_
_entity.id
_entity.type
_entity.pdbx_description
1 polymer ?
#
loop_
_entity_poly.entity_id
_entity_poly.type
_entity_poly.pdbx_seq_one_letter_code
_entity_poly.pdbx_strand_id
1 'polypeptide(L)'
;MKRIFLPFLLTVLAVLVIFRKELISVRARNAGAVYHATRPVSSENKWFNRLKPDCLPEKYAEALKKTPPPPGDEGVGFTAACYALAGKLEAADTLLGRLTSRGQDTAANILFDVFHPAADAGEDQSTLPMMIIVIKYQPYNYMAMYHAGMSQYRLGDLDAAEEHLEAYMQRVPNKDGWTQLAESALVEIRKER
;
A
#
# COMPACT_ATOMS: atom_id res chain seq x y z
N MET A 1 12.29 -9.88 -59.01
CA MET A 1 13.29 -10.40 -58.04
C MET A 1 14.11 -9.20 -57.56
N LYS A 2 14.23 -8.80 -56.29
CA LYS A 2 14.09 -9.46 -54.98
C LYS A 2 13.57 -8.44 -53.94
N ARG A 3 12.71 -8.91 -53.03
CA ARG A 3 12.30 -8.24 -51.78
C ARG A 3 13.33 -8.55 -50.70
N ILE A 4 14.00 -7.56 -50.12
CA ILE A 4 14.73 -7.68 -48.84
C ILE A 4 14.84 -6.27 -48.26
N PHE A 5 14.11 -5.89 -47.19
CA PHE A 5 14.43 -4.76 -46.28
C PHE A 5 13.39 -4.61 -45.15
N LEU A 6 12.95 -5.70 -44.50
CA LEU A 6 12.00 -5.64 -43.38
C LEU A 6 12.44 -6.19 -41.99
N PRO A 7 13.59 -6.86 -41.78
CA PRO A 7 13.88 -7.44 -40.46
C PRO A 7 14.58 -6.50 -39.46
N PHE A 8 15.13 -5.35 -39.90
CA PHE A 8 15.93 -4.49 -39.01
C PHE A 8 15.11 -3.46 -38.21
N LEU A 9 13.90 -3.10 -38.65
CA LEU A 9 13.08 -2.09 -37.98
C LEU A 9 12.35 -2.64 -36.73
N LEU A 10 12.05 -3.94 -36.72
CA LEU A 10 11.33 -4.62 -35.64
C LEU A 10 12.20 -4.85 -34.39
N THR A 11 13.50 -5.09 -34.56
CA THR A 11 14.43 -5.30 -33.44
C THR A 11 14.76 -4.01 -32.70
N VAL A 12 14.85 -2.86 -33.38
CA VAL A 12 15.10 -1.56 -32.73
C VAL A 12 13.91 -1.12 -31.88
N LEU A 13 12.68 -1.36 -32.35
CA LEU A 13 11.44 -1.08 -31.62
C LEU A 13 11.32 -1.95 -30.35
N ALA A 14 11.68 -3.24 -30.41
CA ALA A 14 11.64 -4.12 -29.24
C ALA A 14 12.63 -3.70 -28.14
N VAL A 15 13.85 -3.27 -28.51
CA VAL A 15 14.86 -2.78 -27.55
C VAL A 15 14.41 -1.47 -26.90
N LEU A 16 13.81 -0.54 -27.65
CA LEU A 16 13.29 0.72 -27.11
C LEU A 16 12.11 0.53 -26.14
N VAL A 17 11.25 -0.47 -26.36
CA VAL A 17 10.14 -0.80 -25.46
C VAL A 17 10.65 -1.41 -24.14
N ILE A 18 11.67 -2.27 -24.20
CA ILE A 18 12.28 -2.87 -23.00
C ILE A 18 12.99 -1.80 -22.16
N PHE A 19 13.76 -0.89 -22.78
CA PHE A 19 14.39 0.23 -22.07
C PHE A 19 13.38 1.20 -21.43
N ARG A 20 12.20 1.41 -22.04
CA ARG A 20 11.13 2.22 -21.44
C ARG A 20 10.57 1.61 -20.15
N LYS A 21 10.38 0.28 -20.11
CA LYS A 21 9.84 -0.40 -18.92
C LYS A 21 10.78 -0.30 -17.71
N GLU A 22 12.09 -0.45 -17.92
CA GLU A 22 13.09 -0.33 -16.85
C GLU A 22 13.23 1.10 -16.32
N LEU A 23 13.18 2.11 -17.20
CA LEU A 23 13.27 3.51 -16.78
C LEU A 23 12.05 4.00 -15.98
N ILE A 24 10.86 3.46 -16.26
CA ILE A 24 9.65 3.73 -15.46
C ILE A 24 9.78 3.11 -14.06
N SER A 25 10.34 1.90 -13.95
CA SER A 25 10.57 1.21 -12.67
C SER A 25 11.57 1.94 -11.77
N VAL A 26 12.64 2.52 -12.33
CA VAL A 26 13.66 3.26 -11.55
C VAL A 26 13.14 4.64 -11.10
N ARG A 27 12.31 5.30 -11.91
CA ARG A 27 11.78 6.62 -11.58
C ARG A 27 10.66 6.58 -10.53
N ALA A 28 9.84 5.54 -10.54
CA ALA A 28 8.84 5.29 -9.49
C ALA A 28 9.50 5.08 -8.11
N ARG A 29 10.62 4.35 -8.06
CA ARG A 29 11.36 4.09 -6.81
C ARG A 29 11.95 5.34 -6.15
N ASN A 30 12.25 6.39 -6.92
CA ASN A 30 12.90 7.59 -6.40
C ASN A 30 11.93 8.74 -6.05
N ALA A 31 10.66 8.68 -6.47
CA ALA A 31 9.69 9.74 -6.23
C ALA A 31 9.09 9.72 -4.81
N GLY A 32 9.14 8.58 -4.10
CA GLY A 32 8.64 8.45 -2.72
C GLY A 32 9.63 8.86 -1.62
N ALA A 33 10.85 9.29 -1.97
CA ALA A 33 11.94 9.46 -1.00
C ALA A 33 11.96 10.81 -0.26
N VAL A 34 10.88 11.61 -0.30
CA VAL A 34 10.87 12.95 0.29
C VAL A 34 9.84 13.02 1.41
N TYR A 35 10.35 13.20 2.63
CA TYR A 35 9.70 13.33 3.95
C TYR A 35 9.51 12.09 4.83
N HIS A 36 10.61 11.39 5.12
CA HIS A 36 10.80 10.88 6.49
C HIS A 36 11.92 11.67 7.16
N ALA A 37 11.55 12.72 7.90
CA ALA A 37 12.42 13.18 8.97
C ALA A 37 12.75 11.96 9.84
N THR A 38 14.04 11.66 10.04
CA THR A 38 14.51 10.51 10.82
C THR A 38 14.07 10.68 12.28
N ARG A 39 12.82 10.30 12.59
CA ARG A 39 12.36 10.13 13.96
C ARG A 39 13.17 8.98 14.55
N PRO A 40 13.69 9.13 15.78
CA PRO A 40 14.31 8.01 16.46
C PRO A 40 13.31 6.86 16.55
N VAL A 41 13.76 5.66 16.18
CA VAL A 41 12.93 4.45 16.20
C VAL A 41 12.37 4.24 17.61
N SER A 42 11.04 4.27 17.74
CA SER A 42 10.35 4.13 19.03
C SER A 42 10.58 2.75 19.65
N SER A 43 10.31 2.62 20.95
CA SER A 43 10.48 1.35 21.67
C SER A 43 9.52 0.28 21.15
N GLU A 44 8.36 0.72 20.68
CA GLU A 44 7.25 0.02 20.08
C GLU A 44 7.65 -0.52 18.71
N ASN A 45 8.26 0.31 17.87
CA ASN A 45 8.80 -0.14 16.58
C ASN A 45 9.92 -1.17 16.77
N LYS A 46 10.83 -0.96 17.74
CA LYS A 46 11.87 -1.94 18.08
C LYS A 46 11.28 -3.26 18.56
N TRP A 47 10.22 -3.21 19.39
CA TRP A 47 9.49 -4.39 19.83
C TRP A 47 8.88 -5.13 18.64
N PHE A 48 8.16 -4.41 17.78
CA PHE A 48 7.50 -4.98 16.62
C PHE A 48 8.49 -5.63 15.65
N ASN A 49 9.62 -5.00 15.35
CA ASN A 49 10.62 -5.58 14.45
C ASN A 49 11.19 -6.91 14.95
N ARG A 50 11.25 -7.12 16.28
CA ARG A 50 11.62 -8.42 16.85
C ARG A 50 10.48 -9.44 16.77
N LEU A 51 9.24 -8.99 16.95
CA LEU A 51 8.06 -9.84 16.93
C LEU A 51 7.61 -10.23 15.52
N LYS A 52 7.83 -9.36 14.52
CA LYS A 52 7.29 -9.44 13.16
C LYS A 52 7.45 -10.83 12.50
N PRO A 53 8.60 -11.53 12.61
CA PRO A 53 8.74 -12.88 12.05
C PRO A 53 7.76 -13.92 12.61
N ASP A 54 7.21 -13.69 13.81
CA ASP A 54 6.24 -14.56 14.47
C ASP A 54 4.79 -14.08 14.30
N CYS A 55 4.53 -13.02 13.54
CA CYS A 55 3.19 -12.54 13.20
C CYS A 55 2.56 -13.36 12.06
N LEU A 56 2.66 -14.69 12.17
CA LEU A 56 2.08 -15.67 11.25
C LEU A 56 0.80 -16.27 11.88
N PRO A 57 -0.17 -16.76 11.08
CA PRO A 57 -1.45 -17.29 11.56
C PRO A 57 -1.33 -18.31 12.70
N GLU A 58 -0.27 -19.11 12.71
CA GLU A 58 -0.03 -20.19 13.66
C GLU A 58 0.82 -19.80 14.89
N LYS A 59 1.47 -18.64 14.88
CA LYS A 59 2.42 -18.22 15.94
C LYS A 59 2.01 -16.96 16.70
N TYR A 60 1.25 -16.06 16.07
CA TYR A 60 1.04 -14.70 16.59
C TYR A 60 0.51 -14.67 18.02
N ALA A 61 -0.40 -15.59 18.37
CA ALA A 61 -1.06 -15.59 19.68
C ALA A 61 -0.07 -15.89 20.82
N GLU A 62 0.77 -16.92 20.66
CA GLU A 62 1.80 -17.24 21.65
C GLU A 62 2.90 -16.18 21.67
N ALA A 63 3.25 -15.63 20.49
CA ALA A 63 4.24 -14.58 20.38
C ALA A 63 3.83 -13.31 21.15
N LEU A 64 2.58 -12.84 20.98
CA LEU A 64 2.02 -11.69 21.71
C LEU A 64 1.90 -11.95 23.21
N LYS A 65 1.61 -13.19 23.62
CA LYS A 65 1.57 -13.58 25.04
C LYS A 65 2.95 -13.56 25.68
N LYS A 66 3.96 -14.11 24.98
CA LYS A 66 5.35 -14.20 25.46
C LYS A 66 6.03 -12.84 25.48
N THR A 67 5.73 -11.99 24.50
CA THR A 67 6.35 -10.67 24.35
C THR A 67 5.25 -9.61 24.20
N PRO A 68 4.58 -9.23 25.31
CA PRO A 68 3.47 -8.29 25.24
C PRO A 68 3.89 -6.93 24.65
N PRO A 69 2.99 -6.25 23.93
CA PRO A 69 3.27 -4.92 23.38
C PRO A 69 3.54 -3.90 24.48
N PRO A 70 4.41 -2.91 24.24
CA PRO A 70 4.46 -1.73 25.09
C PRO A 70 3.08 -1.03 25.13
N PRO A 71 2.72 -0.38 26.24
CA PRO A 71 1.44 0.30 26.35
C PRO A 71 1.36 1.54 25.44
N GLY A 72 0.13 1.97 25.13
CA GLY A 72 -0.14 3.18 24.36
C GLY A 72 -0.53 2.92 22.91
N ASP A 73 -0.94 3.98 22.22
CA ASP A 73 -1.54 3.91 20.87
C ASP A 73 -0.58 3.30 19.83
N GLU A 74 0.74 3.57 19.94
CA GLU A 74 1.74 2.99 19.04
C GLU A 74 1.85 1.47 19.21
N GLY A 75 1.91 0.98 20.45
CA GLY A 75 1.94 -0.45 20.75
C GLY A 75 0.67 -1.16 20.28
N VAL A 76 -0.48 -0.49 20.38
CA VAL A 76 -1.74 -0.96 19.80
C VAL A 76 -1.67 -1.03 18.28
N GLY A 77 -1.14 0.00 17.61
CA GLY A 77 -0.95 0.00 16.15
C GLY A 77 -0.08 -1.15 15.65
N PHE A 78 1.07 -1.40 16.28
CA PHE A 78 1.92 -2.54 15.92
C PHE A 78 1.29 -3.90 16.27
N THR A 79 0.49 -3.97 17.33
CA THR A 79 -0.27 -5.19 17.65
C THR A 79 -1.32 -5.47 16.58
N ALA A 80 -2.04 -4.44 16.11
CA ALA A 80 -2.96 -4.56 15.00
C ALA A 80 -2.27 -4.99 13.70
N ALA A 81 -1.07 -4.44 13.44
CA ALA A 81 -0.26 -4.87 12.30
C ALA A 81 0.13 -6.36 12.40
N CYS A 82 0.46 -6.85 13.60
CA CYS A 82 0.74 -8.28 13.81
C CYS A 82 -0.50 -9.15 13.56
N TYR A 83 -1.68 -8.73 14.06
CA TYR A 83 -2.94 -9.40 13.73
C TYR A 83 -3.21 -9.43 12.23
N ALA A 84 -3.00 -8.31 11.53
CA ALA A 84 -3.20 -8.21 10.09
C ALA A 84 -2.25 -9.13 9.30
N LEU A 85 -0.97 -9.18 9.66
CA LEU A 85 0.01 -10.10 9.06
C LEU A 85 -0.39 -11.57 9.27
N ALA A 86 -1.01 -11.88 10.40
CA ALA A 86 -1.55 -13.20 10.72
C ALA A 86 -2.93 -13.49 10.09
N GLY A 87 -3.43 -12.61 9.20
CA GLY A 87 -4.74 -12.74 8.55
C GLY A 87 -5.93 -12.49 9.48
N LYS A 88 -5.73 -11.91 10.67
CA LYS A 88 -6.76 -11.62 11.68
C LYS A 88 -7.27 -10.19 11.54
N LEU A 89 -7.83 -9.86 10.37
CA LEU A 89 -8.26 -8.51 10.03
C LEU A 89 -9.31 -7.93 10.98
N GLU A 90 -10.32 -8.73 11.35
CA GLU A 90 -11.36 -8.31 12.31
C GLU A 90 -10.76 -7.98 13.69
N ALA A 91 -9.75 -8.73 14.12
CA ALA A 91 -9.06 -8.46 15.38
C ALA A 91 -8.24 -7.16 15.31
N ALA A 92 -7.58 -6.90 14.18
CA ALA A 92 -6.88 -5.64 13.93
C ALA A 92 -7.85 -4.44 13.94
N ASP A 93 -8.95 -4.53 13.19
CA ASP A 93 -9.99 -3.49 13.11
C ASP A 93 -10.64 -3.23 14.48
N THR A 94 -11.05 -4.28 15.18
CA THR A 94 -11.63 -4.19 16.53
C THR A 94 -10.67 -3.51 17.50
N LEU A 95 -9.37 -3.79 17.38
CA LEU A 95 -8.37 -3.22 18.27
C LEU A 95 -8.21 -1.71 18.03
N LEU A 96 -8.11 -1.28 16.76
CA LEU A 96 -8.08 0.15 16.41
C LEU A 96 -9.36 0.88 16.85
N GLY A 97 -10.53 0.25 16.65
CA GLY A 97 -11.83 0.84 16.98
C GLY A 97 -12.03 1.20 18.46
N ARG A 98 -11.22 0.64 19.37
CA ARG A 98 -11.28 0.93 20.81
C ARG A 98 -10.50 2.18 21.23
N LEU A 99 -9.67 2.73 20.35
CA LEU A 99 -8.87 3.91 20.65
C LEU A 99 -9.70 5.19 20.54
N THR A 100 -9.20 6.27 21.15
CA THR A 100 -9.71 7.63 20.86
C THR A 100 -9.46 7.98 19.40
N SER A 101 -10.12 9.02 18.85
CA SER A 101 -9.88 9.43 17.46
C SER A 101 -8.41 9.72 17.15
N ARG A 102 -7.67 10.32 18.09
CA ARG A 102 -6.22 10.55 17.94
C ARG A 102 -5.41 9.25 17.97
N GLY A 103 -5.82 8.30 18.81
CA GLY A 103 -5.18 6.99 18.89
C GLY A 103 -5.46 6.14 17.66
N GLN A 104 -6.69 6.17 17.14
CA GLN A 104 -7.10 5.55 15.89
C GLN A 104 -6.22 6.05 14.74
N ASP A 105 -6.08 7.38 14.64
CA ASP A 105 -5.23 8.02 13.65
C ASP A 105 -3.76 7.55 13.74
N THR A 106 -3.20 7.54 14.95
CA THR A 106 -1.82 7.11 15.19
C THR A 106 -1.63 5.62 14.83
N ALA A 107 -2.53 4.75 15.28
CA ALA A 107 -2.45 3.31 15.04
C ALA A 107 -2.67 2.95 13.57
N ALA A 108 -3.57 3.65 12.87
CA ALA A 108 -3.79 3.49 11.45
C ALA A 108 -2.59 3.94 10.62
N ASN A 109 -1.90 5.03 11.00
CA ASN A 109 -0.65 5.41 10.35
C ASN A 109 0.43 4.32 10.49
N ILE A 110 0.53 3.68 11.65
CA ILE A 110 1.46 2.55 11.85
C ILE A 110 1.08 1.36 10.98
N LEU A 111 -0.21 1.03 10.89
CA LEU A 111 -0.68 -0.04 10.02
C LEU A 111 -0.34 0.27 8.55
N PHE A 112 -0.54 1.52 8.12
CA PHE A 112 -0.12 2.00 6.80
C PHE A 112 1.39 1.81 6.59
N ASP A 113 2.23 2.31 7.50
CA ASP A 113 3.69 2.20 7.38
C ASP A 113 4.19 0.75 7.26
N VAL A 114 3.52 -0.21 7.93
CA VAL A 114 3.87 -1.63 7.87
C VAL A 114 3.53 -2.26 6.52
N PHE A 115 2.41 -1.89 5.91
CA PHE A 115 1.87 -2.54 4.71
C PHE A 115 2.13 -1.76 3.41
N HIS A 116 2.41 -0.46 3.49
CA HIS A 116 2.69 0.40 2.34
C HIS A 116 3.80 -0.15 1.43
N PRO A 117 4.95 -0.66 1.93
CA PRO A 117 5.99 -1.21 1.07
C PRO A 117 5.55 -2.42 0.23
N ALA A 118 4.65 -3.26 0.76
CA ALA A 118 4.11 -4.40 0.03
C ALA A 118 3.07 -3.95 -1.02
N ALA A 119 2.29 -2.91 -0.71
CA ALA A 119 1.36 -2.31 -1.66
C ALA A 119 2.10 -1.64 -2.83
N ASP A 120 3.19 -0.93 -2.55
CA ASP A 120 4.11 -0.39 -3.56
C ASP A 120 4.71 -1.50 -4.46
N ALA A 121 4.91 -2.69 -3.91
CA ALA A 121 5.39 -3.86 -4.65
C ALA A 121 4.30 -4.57 -5.47
N GLY A 122 3.04 -4.11 -5.40
CA GLY A 122 1.91 -4.69 -6.12
C GLY A 122 1.32 -5.94 -5.48
N GLU A 123 1.52 -6.14 -4.16
CA GLU A 123 0.86 -7.23 -3.43
C GLU A 123 -0.61 -6.89 -3.13
N ASP A 124 -1.41 -6.68 -4.18
CA ASP A 124 -2.76 -6.11 -4.09
C ASP A 124 -3.70 -6.93 -3.21
N GLN A 125 -3.73 -8.25 -3.45
CA GLN A 125 -4.64 -9.16 -2.75
C GLN A 125 -4.33 -9.22 -1.25
N SER A 126 -3.04 -9.20 -0.89
CA SER A 126 -2.65 -9.29 0.50
C SER A 126 -2.85 -7.95 1.20
N THR A 127 -2.60 -6.81 0.54
CA THR A 127 -2.55 -5.47 1.15
C THR A 127 -3.85 -4.68 1.13
N LEU A 128 -4.75 -4.92 0.16
CA LEU A 128 -6.01 -4.19 0.02
C LEU A 128 -6.81 -4.11 1.33
N PRO A 129 -7.04 -5.20 2.08
CA PRO A 129 -7.84 -5.11 3.31
C PRO A 129 -7.24 -4.17 4.37
N MET A 130 -5.91 -4.04 4.43
CA MET A 130 -5.26 -3.10 5.35
C MET A 130 -5.43 -1.67 4.88
N MET A 131 -5.37 -1.39 3.58
CA MET A 131 -5.63 -0.05 3.06
C MET A 131 -7.07 0.39 3.35
N ILE A 132 -8.04 -0.52 3.27
CA ILE A 132 -9.43 -0.24 3.67
C ILE A 132 -9.52 0.09 5.18
N ILE A 133 -8.84 -0.66 6.06
CA ILE A 133 -8.79 -0.34 7.50
C ILE A 133 -8.13 1.02 7.73
N VAL A 134 -7.03 1.33 7.03
CA VAL A 134 -6.36 2.63 7.13
C VAL A 134 -7.31 3.76 6.71
N ILE A 135 -8.01 3.63 5.58
CA ILE A 135 -8.97 4.65 5.11
C ILE A 135 -10.11 4.86 6.12
N LYS A 136 -10.61 3.79 6.74
CA LYS A 136 -11.66 3.86 7.77
C LYS A 136 -11.27 4.77 8.94
N TYR A 137 -10.01 4.70 9.39
CA TYR A 137 -9.52 5.47 10.55
C TYR A 137 -8.73 6.73 10.17
N GLN A 138 -8.30 6.85 8.91
CA GLN A 138 -7.66 8.02 8.31
C GLN A 138 -8.29 8.32 6.94
N PRO A 139 -9.50 8.88 6.88
CA PRO A 139 -10.22 9.17 5.63
C PRO A 139 -9.59 10.32 4.81
N TYR A 140 -8.43 10.81 5.23
CA TYR A 140 -7.62 11.81 4.56
C TYR A 140 -6.28 11.23 4.05
N ASN A 141 -5.98 9.96 4.33
CA ASN A 141 -4.77 9.29 3.85
C ASN A 141 -4.92 8.94 2.36
N TYR A 142 -4.57 9.90 1.50
CA TYR A 142 -4.72 9.78 0.05
C TYR A 142 -3.85 8.66 -0.54
N MET A 143 -2.72 8.30 0.08
CA MET A 143 -1.88 7.19 -0.39
C MET A 143 -2.54 5.84 -0.14
N ALA A 144 -3.22 5.67 1.01
CA ALA A 144 -4.03 4.47 1.25
C ALA A 144 -5.18 4.37 0.23
N MET A 145 -5.83 5.49 -0.11
CA MET A 145 -6.85 5.53 -1.17
C MET A 145 -6.29 5.13 -2.54
N TYR A 146 -5.12 5.64 -2.91
CA TYR A 146 -4.45 5.25 -4.15
C TYR A 146 -4.20 3.74 -4.19
N HIS A 147 -3.61 3.18 -3.13
CA HIS A 147 -3.28 1.76 -3.08
C HIS A 147 -4.53 0.88 -3.06
N ALA A 148 -5.58 1.26 -2.32
CA ALA A 148 -6.86 0.57 -2.34
C ALA A 148 -7.48 0.60 -3.74
N GLY A 149 -7.60 1.78 -4.35
CA GLY A 149 -8.22 1.94 -5.66
C GLY A 149 -7.48 1.22 -6.78
N MET A 150 -6.15 1.28 -6.79
CA MET A 150 -5.35 0.53 -7.77
C MET A 150 -5.40 -0.98 -7.55
N SER A 151 -5.43 -1.44 -6.30
CA SER A 151 -5.58 -2.86 -5.98
C SER A 151 -6.95 -3.36 -6.46
N GLN A 152 -8.02 -2.62 -6.18
CA GLN A 152 -9.37 -2.96 -6.61
C GLN A 152 -9.50 -2.97 -8.14
N TYR A 153 -8.89 -1.99 -8.82
CA TYR A 153 -8.83 -1.97 -10.28
C TYR A 153 -8.17 -3.24 -10.82
N ARG A 154 -7.02 -3.64 -10.26
CA ARG A 154 -6.30 -4.86 -10.68
C ARG A 154 -7.03 -6.15 -10.33
N LEU A 155 -7.85 -6.15 -9.27
CA LEU A 155 -8.66 -7.29 -8.83
C LEU A 155 -10.05 -7.33 -9.49
N GLY A 156 -10.41 -6.33 -10.30
CA GLY A 156 -11.67 -6.27 -11.06
C GLY A 156 -12.87 -5.70 -10.32
N ASP A 157 -12.69 -5.13 -9.13
CA ASP A 157 -13.73 -4.40 -8.41
C ASP A 157 -13.77 -2.93 -8.89
N LEU A 158 -14.32 -2.74 -10.09
CA LEU A 158 -14.25 -1.45 -10.79
C LEU A 158 -15.04 -0.33 -10.08
N ASP A 159 -16.11 -0.68 -9.39
CA ASP A 159 -16.93 0.28 -8.66
C ASP A 159 -16.19 0.86 -7.46
N ALA A 160 -15.62 -0.02 -6.62
CA ALA A 160 -14.83 0.44 -5.49
C ALA A 160 -13.49 1.08 -5.92
N ALA A 161 -12.92 0.61 -7.05
CA ALA A 161 -11.74 1.23 -7.64
C ALA A 161 -11.99 2.68 -8.05
N GLU A 162 -13.09 2.96 -8.75
CA GLU A 162 -13.42 4.34 -9.14
C GLU A 162 -13.61 5.22 -7.91
N GLU A 163 -14.38 4.77 -6.92
CA GLU A 163 -14.63 5.52 -5.68
C GLU A 163 -13.31 5.95 -5.00
N HIS A 164 -12.39 5.00 -4.77
CA HIS A 164 -11.14 5.31 -4.09
C HIS A 164 -10.16 6.12 -4.95
N LEU A 165 -10.09 5.86 -6.26
CA LEU A 165 -9.22 6.63 -7.14
C LEU A 165 -9.72 8.08 -7.29
N GLU A 166 -11.03 8.31 -7.37
CA GLU A 166 -11.58 9.66 -7.35
C GLU A 166 -11.30 10.38 -6.02
N ALA A 167 -11.45 9.68 -4.89
CA ALA A 167 -11.13 10.21 -3.57
C ALA A 167 -9.64 10.60 -3.43
N TYR A 168 -8.74 9.79 -4.00
CA TYR A 168 -7.31 10.10 -4.12
C TYR A 168 -7.07 11.35 -4.97
N MET A 169 -7.69 11.43 -6.16
CA MET A 169 -7.52 12.57 -7.07
C MET A 169 -7.98 13.90 -6.47
N GLN A 170 -8.95 13.88 -5.56
CA GLN A 170 -9.40 15.08 -4.83
C GLN A 170 -8.40 15.57 -3.78
N ARG A 171 -7.49 14.72 -3.30
CA ARG A 171 -6.64 14.97 -2.13
C ARG A 171 -5.16 15.04 -2.45
N VAL A 172 -4.74 14.47 -3.58
CA VAL A 172 -3.32 14.46 -3.97
C VAL A 172 -2.80 15.90 -4.12
N PRO A 173 -1.71 16.28 -3.43
CA PRO A 173 -1.26 17.67 -3.40
C PRO A 173 -0.58 18.09 -4.71
N ASN A 174 0.05 17.16 -5.43
CA ASN A 174 0.79 17.43 -6.65
C ASN A 174 0.53 16.32 -7.67
N LYS A 175 0.50 16.69 -8.95
CA LYS A 175 0.46 15.69 -10.03
C LYS A 175 1.83 15.04 -10.19
N ASP A 176 1.87 13.71 -10.08
CA ASP A 176 3.09 12.92 -10.25
C ASP A 176 2.82 11.63 -11.04
N GLY A 177 3.75 10.68 -11.00
CA GLY A 177 3.61 9.39 -11.67
C GLY A 177 2.44 8.56 -11.14
N TRP A 178 2.16 8.61 -9.84
CA TRP A 178 1.03 7.91 -9.23
C TRP A 178 -0.29 8.52 -9.69
N THR A 179 -0.36 9.86 -9.79
CA THR A 179 -1.51 10.57 -10.36
C THR A 179 -1.81 10.12 -11.79
N GLN A 180 -0.78 10.00 -12.65
CA GLN A 180 -0.96 9.56 -14.04
C GLN A 180 -1.49 8.12 -14.14
N LEU A 181 -1.03 7.23 -13.26
CA LEU A 181 -1.52 5.86 -13.18
C LEU A 181 -2.99 5.80 -12.74
N ALA A 182 -3.37 6.60 -11.73
CA ALA A 182 -4.76 6.70 -11.28
C ALA A 182 -5.68 7.26 -12.37
N GLU A 183 -5.26 8.35 -13.04
CA GLU A 183 -6.00 8.94 -14.17
C GLU A 183 -6.20 7.91 -15.31
N SER A 184 -5.16 7.12 -15.61
CA SER A 184 -5.24 6.08 -16.64
C SER A 184 -6.22 4.96 -16.26
N ALA A 185 -6.17 4.48 -15.01
CA ALA A 185 -7.09 3.47 -14.51
C ALA A 185 -8.55 3.96 -14.56
N LEU A 186 -8.81 5.20 -14.12
CA LEU A 186 -10.14 5.83 -14.19
C LEU A 186 -10.66 5.93 -15.63
N VAL A 187 -9.81 6.23 -16.60
CA VAL A 187 -10.19 6.25 -18.02
C VAL A 187 -10.62 4.87 -18.50
N GLU A 188 -9.89 3.82 -18.14
CA GLU A 188 -10.26 2.44 -18.53
C GLU A 188 -11.53 1.98 -17.83
N ILE A 189 -11.68 2.20 -16.51
CA ILE A 189 -12.90 1.86 -15.76
C ILE A 189 -14.15 2.46 -16.43
N ARG A 190 -14.08 3.72 -16.84
CA ARG A 190 -15.22 4.42 -17.47
C ARG A 190 -15.53 3.97 -18.89
N LYS A 191 -14.60 3.29 -19.57
CA LYS A 191 -14.87 2.68 -20.89
C LYS A 191 -15.58 1.34 -20.78
N GLU A 192 -15.43 0.66 -19.66
CA GLU A 192 -16.04 -0.65 -19.41
C GLU A 192 -17.50 -0.56 -18.92
N ARG A 193 -18.01 0.67 -18.75
CA ARG A 193 -19.39 0.99 -18.37
C ARG A 193 -20.17 1.55 -19.55
#